data_AF-A0A2P9AH31-F1
#
_entry.id   AF-A0A2P9AH31-F1
#
_cell.length_a   1.000
_cell.length_b   1.000
_cell.length_c   1.000
_cell.angle_alpha   90.00
_cell.angle_beta   90.00
_cell.angle_gamma   90.00
#
_symmetry.space_group_name_H-M   'P 1'
#
loop_
_entity.id
_entity.type
_entity.pdbx_description
1 polymer ?
#
loop_
_entity_poly.entity_id
_entity_poly.type
_entity_poly.pdbx_seq_one_letter_code
_entity_poly.pdbx_strand_id
1 'polypeptide(L)'
;MAEDSFDDEPPDVTERPSGRPRRAKKTLADGFLEAIRADFRAHGAGVIAEVRTEKPDQYLKIVLSVLPKDLHLNINSLEALSDDEIRQRIRGLEAVLRPFLAKPGLGKPGRTKPGLDGEDRVSEPAQGIGPEAAH
;
A
#
# COMPACT_ATOMS: atom_id res chain seq x y z
N MET A 1 -7.03 95.87 26.51
CA MET A 1 -7.69 94.56 26.42
C MET A 1 -6.77 93.67 25.64
N ALA A 2 -6.25 92.66 26.33
CA ALA A 2 -5.31 91.68 25.82
C ALA A 2 -6.13 90.45 25.42
N GLU A 3 -5.90 89.92 24.23
CA GLU A 3 -6.31 88.57 23.84
C GLU A 3 -5.12 88.00 23.05
N ASP A 4 -4.05 87.72 23.79
CA ASP A 4 -2.99 86.80 23.41
C ASP A 4 -3.46 85.44 23.90
N SER A 5 -3.92 84.57 23.00
CA SER A 5 -4.55 83.31 23.38
C SER A 5 -4.09 82.17 22.47
N PHE A 6 -3.05 81.51 22.99
CA PHE A 6 -2.89 80.07 23.01
C PHE A 6 -2.43 79.38 21.70
N ASP A 7 -1.12 79.42 21.47
CA ASP A 7 -0.37 78.31 20.87
C ASP A 7 -0.57 77.05 21.73
N ASP A 8 -1.45 76.15 21.29
CA ASP A 8 -1.61 74.79 21.84
C ASP A 8 -0.81 73.79 21.00
N GLU A 9 0.51 73.77 21.18
CA GLU A 9 1.30 72.58 20.87
C GLU A 9 2.29 72.30 21.99
N PRO A 10 2.02 71.25 22.81
CA PRO A 10 3.10 70.57 23.50
C PRO A 10 2.92 69.03 23.47
N PRO A 11 3.96 68.29 23.83
CA PRO A 11 5.22 68.12 23.12
C PRO A 11 5.31 66.70 22.55
N ASP A 12 6.32 66.48 21.71
CA ASP A 12 6.89 65.17 21.39
C ASP A 12 7.13 64.35 22.67
N VAL A 13 6.25 63.39 22.94
CA VAL A 13 6.41 62.37 23.97
C VAL A 13 5.99 61.01 23.43
N THR A 14 6.95 60.25 22.91
CA THR A 14 7.43 59.02 23.55
C THR A 14 8.12 58.16 22.49
N GLU A 15 9.43 58.39 22.30
CA GLU A 15 10.34 57.28 22.06
C GLU A 15 10.20 56.31 23.23
N ARG A 16 9.29 55.34 23.12
CA ARG A 16 9.18 54.26 24.09
C ARG A 16 10.46 53.43 23.95
N PRO A 17 11.31 53.35 24.98
CA PRO A 17 12.53 52.58 24.90
C PRO A 17 12.16 51.13 24.64
N SER A 18 12.77 50.60 23.57
CA SER A 18 12.88 49.19 23.20
C SER A 18 12.01 48.26 24.04
N GLY A 19 10.84 47.89 23.51
CA GLY A 19 10.12 46.73 24.00
C GLY A 19 11.09 45.55 23.96
N ARG A 20 11.61 45.19 25.14
CA ARG A 20 12.46 44.03 25.38
C ARG A 20 11.99 42.90 24.47
N PRO A 21 12.86 42.27 23.64
CA PRO A 21 12.41 41.21 22.76
C PRO A 21 11.67 40.22 23.65
N ARG A 22 10.37 40.09 23.39
CA ARG A 22 9.44 39.31 24.20
C ARG A 22 10.05 37.93 24.24
N ARG A 23 10.78 37.62 25.31
CA ARG A 23 11.52 36.37 25.46
C ARG A 23 10.44 35.32 25.40
N ALA A 24 10.27 34.68 24.23
CA ALA A 24 9.28 33.66 24.04
C ALA A 24 9.55 32.67 25.15
N LYS A 25 8.64 32.58 26.13
CA LYS A 25 8.81 31.68 27.26
C LYS A 25 8.84 30.32 26.61
N LYS A 26 10.01 29.66 26.59
CA LYS A 26 10.12 28.26 26.13
C LYS A 26 9.03 27.51 26.87
N THR A 27 8.08 27.00 26.11
CA THR A 27 6.95 26.28 26.68
C THR A 27 7.45 24.93 27.15
N LEU A 28 6.73 24.29 28.07
CA LEU A 28 7.02 22.90 28.43
C LEU A 28 7.02 22.00 27.19
N ALA A 29 6.15 22.29 26.22
CA ALA A 29 6.10 21.59 24.94
C ALA A 29 7.39 21.74 24.13
N ASP A 30 8.00 22.92 24.10
CA ASP A 30 9.28 23.14 23.39
C ASP A 30 10.41 22.35 24.04
N GLY A 31 10.48 22.33 25.37
CA GLY A 31 11.47 21.56 26.12
C GLY A 31 11.29 20.04 25.94
N PHE A 32 10.04 19.57 25.92
CA PHE A 32 9.72 18.17 25.64
C PHE A 32 10.14 17.77 24.21
N LEU A 33 9.83 18.60 23.20
CA LEU A 33 10.22 18.32 21.82
C LEU A 33 11.75 18.34 21.65
N GLU A 34 12.44 19.24 22.34
CA GLU A 34 13.90 19.30 22.38
C GLU A 34 14.51 18.01 22.96
N ALA A 35 13.92 17.49 24.05
CA ALA A 35 14.32 16.22 24.66
C ALA A 35 14.09 15.01 23.74
N ILE A 36 12.90 14.89 23.12
CA ILE A 36 12.59 13.81 22.17
C ILE A 36 13.52 13.85 20.96
N ARG A 37 13.86 15.05 20.47
CA ARG A 37 14.81 15.20 19.36
C ARG A 37 16.22 14.76 19.75
N ALA A 38 16.66 15.10 20.96
CA ALA A 38 17.96 14.68 21.47
C ALA A 38 18.02 13.15 21.64
N ASP A 39 16.97 12.57 22.21
CA ASP A 39 16.82 11.12 22.38
C ASP A 39 16.86 10.39 21.02
N PHE A 40 16.07 10.85 20.05
CA PHE A 40 16.08 10.28 18.71
C PHE A 40 17.44 10.41 18.01
N ARG A 41 18.19 11.50 18.23
CA ARG A 41 19.56 11.63 17.70
C ARG A 41 20.53 10.64 18.31
N ALA A 42 20.41 10.37 19.60
CA ALA A 42 21.30 9.46 20.32
C ALA A 42 20.96 7.98 20.07
N HIS A 43 19.67 7.66 20.02
CA HIS A 43 19.19 6.27 20.09
C HIS A 43 18.35 5.84 18.87
N GLY A 44 17.83 6.79 18.08
CA GLY A 44 16.87 6.50 17.02
C GLY A 44 17.37 5.52 15.97
N ALA A 45 18.64 5.60 15.58
CA ALA A 45 19.22 4.66 14.61
C ALA A 45 19.27 3.22 15.15
N GLY A 46 19.60 3.04 16.43
CA GLY A 46 19.62 1.74 17.09
C GLY A 46 18.22 1.13 17.18
N VAL A 47 17.25 1.93 17.64
CA VAL A 47 15.84 1.50 17.72
C VAL A 47 15.29 1.13 16.35
N ILE A 48 15.59 1.90 15.30
CA ILE A 48 15.17 1.57 13.93
C ILE A 48 15.77 0.23 13.46
N ALA A 49 17.04 -0.02 13.77
CA ALA A 49 17.71 -1.27 13.41
C ALA A 49 17.07 -2.46 14.15
N GLU A 50 16.83 -2.32 15.44
CA GLU A 50 16.20 -3.35 16.29
C GLU A 50 14.77 -3.66 15.84
N VAL A 51 13.95 -2.63 15.59
CA VAL A 51 12.58 -2.83 15.08
C VAL A 51 12.58 -3.49 13.70
N ARG A 52 13.56 -3.16 12.84
CA ARG A 52 13.70 -3.83 11.53
C ARG A 52 13.99 -5.33 11.69
N THR A 53 14.77 -5.73 12.68
CA THR A 53 15.12 -7.14 12.92
C THR A 53 14.03 -7.89 13.66
N GLU A 54 13.42 -7.29 14.68
CA GLU A 54 12.45 -7.98 15.54
C GLU A 54 11.02 -7.94 15.00
N LYS A 55 10.63 -6.82 14.37
CA LYS A 55 9.25 -6.55 13.93
C LYS A 55 9.25 -5.87 12.55
N PRO A 56 9.69 -6.58 11.50
CA PRO A 56 9.83 -6.01 10.16
C PRO A 56 8.51 -5.45 9.61
N ASP A 57 7.36 -6.08 9.91
CA ASP A 57 6.06 -5.58 9.48
C ASP A 57 5.72 -4.21 10.09
N GLN A 58 6.06 -4.01 11.36
CA GLN A 58 5.84 -2.74 12.05
C GLN A 58 6.79 -1.66 11.53
N TYR A 59 8.03 -2.03 11.23
CA TYR A 59 8.99 -1.14 10.58
C TYR A 59 8.45 -0.61 9.24
N LEU A 60 7.96 -1.49 8.37
CA LEU A 60 7.42 -1.10 7.06
C LEU A 60 6.19 -0.20 7.19
N LYS A 61 5.31 -0.45 8.16
CA LYS A 61 4.15 0.42 8.45
C LYS A 61 4.57 1.83 8.89
N ILE A 62 5.61 1.94 9.72
CA ILE A 62 6.16 3.23 10.15
C ILE A 62 6.80 3.96 8.96
N VAL A 63 7.58 3.26 8.13
CA VAL A 63 8.16 3.84 6.92
C VAL A 63 7.05 4.37 6.00
N LEU A 64 5.99 3.60 5.79
CA LEU A 64 4.84 4.02 4.98
C LEU A 64 4.09 5.23 5.58
N SER A 65 4.02 5.37 6.90
CA SER A 65 3.29 6.47 7.55
C SER A 65 4.03 7.81 7.52
N VAL A 66 5.36 7.79 7.39
CA VAL A 66 6.21 8.98 7.25
C VAL A 66 6.23 9.49 5.80
N LEU A 67 5.96 8.59 4.83
CA LEU A 67 5.85 8.98 3.44
C LEU A 67 4.60 9.85 3.23
N PRO A 68 4.66 10.88 2.35
CA PRO A 68 3.48 11.64 1.95
C PRO A 68 2.37 10.70 1.47
N LYS A 69 1.16 10.83 2.03
CA LYS A 69 0.02 9.96 1.72
C LYS A 69 -0.44 10.05 0.25
N ASP A 70 -0.01 11.10 -0.45
CA ASP A 70 -0.26 11.31 -1.88
C ASP A 70 0.75 10.63 -2.79
N LEU A 71 1.71 9.87 -2.24
CA LEU A 71 2.36 8.81 -2.99
C LEU A 71 1.30 7.73 -3.24
N HIS A 72 0.57 7.88 -4.33
CA HIS A 72 -0.24 6.81 -4.94
C HIS A 72 0.70 5.67 -5.38
N LEU A 73 1.32 4.98 -4.42
CA LEU A 73 1.82 3.64 -4.63
C LEU A 73 0.57 2.79 -4.75
N ASN A 74 0.11 2.67 -6.00
CA ASN A 74 -1.08 1.94 -6.41
C ASN A 74 -0.83 0.44 -6.25
N ILE A 75 -0.59 -0.02 -5.02
CA ILE A 75 -0.37 -1.42 -4.68
C ILE A 75 -1.72 -2.17 -4.78
N ASN A 76 -2.84 -1.44 -4.64
CA ASN A 76 -4.21 -1.97 -4.72
C ASN A 76 -4.85 -1.79 -6.11
N SER A 77 -4.06 -1.52 -7.15
CA SER A 77 -4.56 -1.26 -8.53
C SER A 77 -5.32 -2.43 -9.17
N LEU A 78 -5.25 -3.62 -8.55
CA LEU A 78 -5.99 -4.80 -8.95
C LEU A 78 -7.24 -5.04 -8.08
N GLU A 79 -7.23 -4.63 -6.82
CA GLU A 79 -8.36 -4.80 -5.88
C GLU A 79 -9.48 -3.78 -6.12
N ALA A 80 -9.14 -2.62 -6.70
CA ALA A 80 -10.09 -1.56 -7.03
C ALA A 80 -10.71 -1.68 -8.45
N LEU A 81 -10.41 -2.76 -9.18
CA LEU A 81 -10.99 -2.96 -10.51
C LEU A 81 -12.35 -3.61 -10.41
N SER A 82 -13.29 -3.13 -11.21
CA SER A 82 -14.52 -3.88 -11.46
C SER A 82 -14.24 -5.17 -12.23
N ASP A 83 -15.13 -6.15 -12.09
CA ASP A 83 -15.06 -7.41 -12.85
C ASP A 83 -15.00 -7.17 -14.37
N ASP A 84 -15.65 -6.11 -14.87
CA ASP A 84 -15.62 -5.73 -16.28
C ASP A 84 -14.22 -5.27 -16.71
N GLU A 85 -13.57 -4.42 -15.92
CA GLU A 85 -12.22 -3.94 -16.17
C GLU A 85 -11.18 -5.06 -16.07
N ILE A 86 -11.35 -5.97 -15.10
CA ILE A 86 -10.53 -7.19 -14.97
C ILE A 86 -10.64 -8.03 -16.25
N ARG A 87 -11.87 -8.31 -16.71
CA ARG A 87 -12.11 -9.06 -17.94
C ARG A 87 -11.53 -8.38 -19.17
N GLN A 88 -11.55 -7.05 -19.23
CA GLN A 88 -11.00 -6.28 -20.33
C GLN A 88 -9.46 -6.35 -20.36
N ARG A 89 -8.81 -6.29 -19.20
CA ARG A 89 -7.35 -6.47 -19.07
C ARG A 89 -6.90 -7.89 -19.42
N ILE A 90 -7.64 -8.92 -19.00
CA ILE A 90 -7.34 -10.33 -19.36
C ILE A 90 -7.34 -10.49 -20.88
N ARG A 91 -8.37 -10.00 -21.58
CA ARG A 91 -8.43 -10.05 -23.06
C ARG A 91 -7.27 -9.31 -23.72
N GLY A 92 -6.86 -8.17 -23.17
CA GLY A 92 -5.68 -7.43 -23.64
C GLY A 92 -4.39 -8.24 -23.51
N LEU A 93 -4.18 -8.88 -22.36
CA LEU A 93 -3.03 -9.75 -22.11
C LEU A 93 -3.04 -10.98 -23.02
N GLU A 94 -4.19 -11.62 -23.21
CA GLU A 94 -4.34 -12.76 -24.13
C GLU A 94 -3.93 -12.38 -25.56
N ALA A 95 -4.34 -11.21 -26.07
CA ALA A 95 -3.98 -10.76 -27.40
C ALA A 95 -2.45 -10.60 -27.58
N VAL A 96 -1.77 -10.12 -26.54
CA VAL A 96 -0.31 -9.94 -26.54
C VAL A 96 0.43 -11.27 -26.39
N LEU A 97 -0.07 -12.19 -25.56
CA LEU A 97 0.60 -13.46 -25.26
C LEU A 97 0.34 -14.56 -26.29
N ARG A 98 -0.78 -14.51 -27.00
CA ARG A 98 -1.19 -15.53 -27.99
C ARG A 98 -0.12 -15.88 -29.04
N PRO A 99 0.64 -14.93 -29.61
CA PRO A 99 1.73 -15.24 -30.54
C PRO A 99 2.88 -16.04 -29.90
N PHE A 100 3.10 -15.89 -28.59
CA PHE A 100 4.17 -16.56 -27.85
C PHE A 100 3.75 -17.94 -27.33
N LEU A 101 2.46 -18.14 -27.09
CA LEU A 101 1.89 -19.43 -26.66
C LEU A 101 1.59 -20.37 -27.83
N ALA A 102 1.51 -19.85 -29.06
CA ALA A 102 1.32 -20.63 -30.27
C ALA A 102 2.63 -21.32 -30.72
N LYS A 103 3.14 -22.25 -29.90
CA LYS A 103 4.17 -23.20 -30.36
C LYS A 103 3.49 -24.30 -31.19
N PRO A 104 3.88 -24.54 -32.45
CA PRO A 104 3.30 -25.60 -33.27
C PRO A 104 3.86 -26.95 -32.79
N GLY A 105 3.01 -27.88 -32.36
CA GLY A 105 3.53 -29.19 -31.93
C GLY A 105 2.57 -30.20 -31.29
N LEU A 106 1.29 -29.90 -31.06
CA LEU A 106 0.34 -30.97 -30.68
C LEU A 106 -0.31 -31.56 -31.93
N GLY A 107 0.20 -32.72 -32.34
CA GLY A 107 -0.32 -33.54 -33.41
C GLY A 107 -1.81 -33.85 -33.21
N LYS A 108 -2.59 -33.63 -34.26
CA LYS A 108 -3.94 -34.18 -34.38
C LYS A 108 -3.80 -35.71 -34.43
N PRO A 109 -4.38 -36.49 -33.51
CA PRO A 109 -4.45 -37.93 -33.71
C PRO A 109 -5.33 -38.18 -34.94
N GLY A 110 -4.74 -38.84 -35.93
CA GLY A 110 -5.38 -39.18 -37.18
C GLY A 110 -6.64 -39.99 -36.95
N ARG A 111 -7.76 -39.54 -37.52
CA ARG A 111 -8.88 -40.43 -37.85
C ARG A 111 -8.43 -41.29 -39.02
N THR A 112 -7.91 -42.47 -38.73
CA THR A 112 -7.95 -43.59 -39.67
C THR A 112 -8.91 -44.61 -39.09
N LYS A 113 -10.11 -44.68 -39.66
CA LYS A 113 -10.98 -45.85 -39.52
C LYS A 113 -10.69 -46.77 -40.71
N PRO A 114 -10.22 -47.99 -40.51
CA PRO A 114 -10.56 -49.11 -41.37
C PRO A 114 -11.76 -49.86 -40.76
N GLY A 115 -12.75 -50.17 -41.59
CA GLY A 115 -13.87 -51.06 -41.23
C GLY A 115 -13.42 -52.51 -41.02
N LEU A 116 -14.26 -53.37 -40.43
CA LEU A 116 -15.07 -54.23 -41.30
C LEU A 116 -15.19 -55.68 -40.82
N ASP A 117 -15.52 -55.96 -39.55
CA ASP A 117 -15.79 -57.33 -39.05
C ASP A 117 -16.00 -57.26 -37.53
N GLY A 118 -17.07 -57.75 -36.91
CA GLY A 118 -17.84 -58.95 -37.20
C GLY A 118 -17.81 -59.81 -35.93
N GLU A 119 -18.95 -60.35 -35.55
CA GLU A 119 -19.12 -61.46 -34.59
C GLU A 119 -19.32 -61.09 -33.10
N ASP A 120 -20.61 -61.01 -32.76
CA ASP A 120 -21.27 -61.89 -31.80
C ASP A 120 -20.46 -62.34 -30.57
N ARG A 121 -20.92 -61.91 -29.39
CA ARG A 121 -21.45 -62.86 -28.39
C ARG A 121 -22.28 -62.16 -27.31
N VAL A 122 -23.45 -62.75 -27.11
CA VAL A 122 -24.53 -62.44 -26.17
C VAL A 122 -24.29 -63.22 -24.86
N SER A 123 -24.93 -62.77 -23.76
CA SER A 123 -25.15 -63.44 -22.46
C SER A 123 -23.94 -63.50 -21.51
N GLU A 124 -24.00 -63.32 -20.19
CA GLU A 124 -25.05 -63.19 -19.15
C GLU A 124 -24.35 -62.73 -17.84
N PRO A 125 -25.09 -62.37 -16.76
CA PRO A 125 -24.52 -61.86 -15.51
C PRO A 125 -24.20 -62.99 -14.52
N ALA A 126 -23.15 -62.81 -13.70
CA ALA A 126 -22.91 -63.68 -12.55
C ALA A 126 -22.66 -62.84 -11.29
N GLN A 127 -23.61 -62.99 -10.36
CA GLN A 127 -23.58 -62.55 -8.98
C GLN A 127 -22.51 -63.30 -8.17
N GLY A 128 -21.98 -62.68 -7.12
CA GLY A 128 -21.18 -63.33 -6.07
C GLY A 128 -20.49 -62.26 -5.22
N ILE A 129 -21.13 -61.72 -4.18
CA ILE A 129 -21.16 -62.24 -2.79
C ILE A 129 -19.73 -62.45 -2.23
N GLY A 130 -19.33 -61.56 -1.33
CA GLY A 130 -18.19 -61.71 -0.44
C GLY A 130 -18.15 -60.54 0.57
N PRO A 131 -18.14 -60.80 1.90
CA PRO A 131 -18.80 -59.93 2.89
C PRO A 131 -17.92 -58.87 3.58
N GLU A 132 -18.59 -57.75 3.86
CA GLU A 132 -18.74 -57.00 5.13
C GLU A 132 -17.82 -57.27 6.35
N ALA A 133 -17.33 -56.14 6.89
CA ALA A 133 -16.99 -55.83 8.31
C ALA A 133 -15.85 -56.60 8.97
N ALA A 134 -15.20 -56.13 10.04
CA ALA A 134 -15.02 -54.85 10.72
C ALA A 134 -13.90 -55.12 11.76
N HIS A 135 -13.14 -54.08 12.13
CA HIS A 135 -12.74 -53.74 13.50
C HIS A 135 -11.78 -52.54 13.46
#